data_AF-A0A2A2YFR4-F1
#
_entry.id   AF-A0A2A2YFR4-F1
#
_cell.length_a   1.000
_cell.length_b   1.000
_cell.length_c   1.000
_cell.angle_alpha   90.00
_cell.angle_beta   90.00
_cell.angle_gamma   90.00
#
_symmetry.space_group_name_H-M   'P 1'
#
loop_
_entity.id
_entity.type
_entity.pdbx_description
1 polymer ?
#
loop_
_entity_poly.entity_id
_entity_poly.type
_entity_poly.pdbx_seq_one_letter_code
_entity_poly.pdbx_strand_id
1 'polypeptide(L)'
;MVSHAFLAAILLAAFSLAPVLGADPGTKPATKKAGGARSAPSERTCALTITWWTAPTLAEGESLELGVQTDHGVTLIGPGTMNMSGTILYEGPAQVAIVRRSLAPNPNGKPGAAPVEAWLPFATFAVGENDQEALALLFAVEGTNKVMARTFNINVDTFPFGGFEVLNLSKSRLLCSMAGKVFYAEPTKRARSPVVIQRREVVNFYMGVTDANGAQKIIYRAPLILNEKLRRLYFVQESPVESSKGFVSHTLIQHVMGHETVASLKAKAAGDLPDGAKKTGDDTPKPAESKSEVVKTVGA
;
A
#
# COMPACT_ATOMS: atom_id res chain seq x y z
N MET A 1 -9.38 12.52 49.96
CA MET A 1 -10.85 12.70 50.04
C MET A 1 -11.20 13.71 48.96
N VAL A 2 -11.76 13.34 47.81
CA VAL A 2 -13.06 12.69 47.59
C VAL A 2 -12.96 11.70 46.43
N SER A 3 -13.57 10.54 46.65
CA SER A 3 -13.80 9.44 45.71
C SER A 3 -14.94 9.78 44.76
N HIS A 4 -14.85 9.42 43.48
CA HIS A 4 -16.01 8.97 42.70
C HIS A 4 -15.58 7.79 41.83
N ALA A 5 -16.29 6.70 42.03
CA ALA A 5 -16.08 5.39 41.46
C ALA A 5 -17.00 5.18 40.23
N PHE A 6 -16.70 4.12 39.47
CA PHE A 6 -17.52 3.50 38.42
C PHE A 6 -17.69 4.31 37.11
N LEU A 7 -17.72 3.72 35.90
CA LEU A 7 -18.30 2.45 35.50
C LEU A 7 -17.67 2.01 34.16
N ALA A 8 -17.35 0.73 34.04
CA ALA A 8 -17.05 0.09 32.77
C ALA A 8 -18.35 -0.06 31.95
N ALA A 9 -18.29 0.17 30.63
CA ALA A 9 -19.32 -0.30 29.71
C ALA A 9 -18.69 -0.65 28.35
N ILE A 10 -18.69 -1.95 28.08
CA ILE A 10 -18.46 -2.58 26.79
C ILE A 10 -19.62 -2.19 25.86
N LEU A 11 -19.32 -1.68 24.66
CA LEU A 11 -20.26 -1.69 23.55
C LEU A 11 -19.66 -2.52 22.40
N LEU A 12 -20.00 -3.81 22.45
CA LEU A 12 -20.19 -4.66 21.28
C LEU A 12 -21.55 -4.31 20.63
N ALA A 13 -21.67 -4.69 19.36
CA ALA A 13 -22.88 -4.74 18.52
C ALA A 13 -23.15 -3.46 17.70
N ALA A 14 -23.67 -3.52 16.48
CA ALA A 14 -23.92 -4.61 15.55
C ALA A 14 -24.29 -3.96 14.19
N PHE A 15 -24.19 -4.77 13.15
CA PHE A 15 -24.77 -4.58 11.82
C PHE A 15 -26.10 -3.82 11.82
N SER A 16 -26.21 -2.83 10.94
CA SER A 16 -27.48 -2.19 10.59
C SER A 16 -28.03 -2.82 9.31
N LEU A 17 -28.99 -3.73 9.44
CA LEU A 17 -29.99 -4.02 8.41
C LEU A 17 -31.21 -3.16 8.76
N ALA A 18 -31.67 -2.36 7.80
CA ALA A 18 -32.86 -1.52 7.93
C ALA A 18 -34.13 -2.40 8.07
N PRO A 19 -35.12 -2.00 8.89
CA PRO A 19 -36.44 -2.62 8.87
C PRO A 19 -37.33 -1.95 7.81
N VAL A 20 -37.90 -2.76 6.91
CA VAL A 20 -39.10 -2.41 6.15
C VAL A 20 -40.30 -2.81 7.00
N LEU A 21 -41.16 -1.83 7.30
CA LEU A 21 -42.45 -2.00 7.95
C LEU A 21 -43.55 -2.21 6.89
N GLY A 22 -44.42 -3.21 7.12
CA GLY A 22 -45.80 -3.20 6.63
C GLY A 22 -46.28 -4.48 5.93
N ALA A 23 -46.94 -5.38 6.66
CA ALA A 23 -48.25 -6.00 6.34
C ALA A 23 -48.55 -7.22 7.25
N ASP A 24 -49.85 -7.44 7.45
CA ASP A 24 -50.59 -8.11 8.54
C ASP A 24 -50.42 -9.64 8.77
N PRO A 25 -50.97 -10.18 9.90
CA PRO A 25 -50.64 -11.49 10.46
C PRO A 25 -51.54 -12.62 9.94
N GLY A 26 -50.98 -13.83 9.90
CA GLY A 26 -51.76 -15.05 10.03
C GLY A 26 -51.52 -16.11 8.96
N THR A 27 -50.39 -16.80 8.99
CA THR A 27 -50.32 -18.25 8.69
C THR A 27 -49.00 -18.83 9.22
N LYS A 28 -49.06 -19.77 10.17
CA LYS A 28 -47.99 -20.78 10.34
C LYS A 28 -48.13 -21.74 9.14
N PRO A 29 -47.04 -22.20 8.47
CA PRO A 29 -46.18 -23.19 9.11
C PRO A 29 -44.72 -23.28 8.59
N ALA A 30 -44.00 -24.25 9.16
CA ALA A 30 -42.81 -24.93 8.64
C ALA A 30 -41.44 -24.22 8.77
N THR A 31 -40.74 -24.66 9.81
CA THR A 31 -39.28 -24.66 9.97
C THR A 31 -38.58 -25.16 8.69
N LYS A 32 -38.09 -24.23 7.87
CA LYS A 32 -36.93 -24.46 7.00
C LYS A 32 -35.78 -23.60 7.52
N LYS A 33 -34.78 -24.29 8.07
CA LYS A 33 -33.47 -23.72 8.40
C LYS A 33 -32.87 -23.26 7.07
N ALA A 34 -33.01 -21.97 6.75
CA ALA A 34 -32.29 -21.36 5.64
C ALA A 34 -30.81 -21.33 6.02
N GLY A 35 -30.09 -22.39 5.65
CA GLY A 35 -28.64 -22.30 5.51
C GLY A 35 -28.39 -21.26 4.43
N GLY A 36 -28.08 -20.04 4.85
CA GLY A 36 -27.56 -19.02 3.94
C GLY A 36 -26.32 -19.61 3.29
N ALA A 37 -26.45 -19.99 2.02
CA ALA A 37 -25.31 -20.30 1.19
C ALA A 37 -24.44 -19.04 1.21
N ARG A 38 -23.30 -19.10 1.91
CA ARG A 38 -22.22 -18.15 1.67
C ARG A 38 -21.93 -18.26 0.19
N SER A 39 -22.30 -17.25 -0.59
CA SER A 39 -21.83 -17.09 -1.95
C SER A 39 -20.32 -17.31 -1.93
N ALA A 40 -19.82 -18.20 -2.79
CA ALA A 40 -18.38 -18.39 -2.94
C ALA A 40 -17.71 -17.01 -3.05
N PRO A 41 -16.58 -16.78 -2.38
CA PRO A 41 -15.87 -15.51 -2.51
C PRO A 41 -15.62 -15.27 -4.00
N SER A 42 -16.09 -14.14 -4.52
CA SER A 42 -15.89 -13.81 -5.91
C SER A 42 -14.39 -13.71 -6.17
N GLU A 43 -13.87 -14.49 -7.11
CA GLU A 43 -12.44 -14.47 -7.45
C GLU A 43 -12.04 -13.14 -8.09
N ARG A 44 -10.77 -12.78 -7.88
CA ARG A 44 -10.10 -11.59 -8.42
C ARG A 44 -8.76 -11.99 -9.00
N THR A 45 -8.39 -11.31 -10.07
CA THR A 45 -7.06 -11.39 -10.64
C THR A 45 -6.48 -9.98 -10.72
N CYS A 46 -5.32 -9.74 -10.12
CA CYS A 46 -4.67 -8.44 -10.21
C CYS A 46 -3.14 -8.53 -10.05
N ALA A 47 -2.45 -7.49 -10.52
CA ALA A 47 -1.08 -7.21 -10.15
C ALA A 47 -1.09 -6.48 -8.80
N LEU A 48 -0.69 -7.19 -7.74
CA LEU A 48 -0.79 -6.71 -6.36
C LEU A 48 0.58 -6.25 -5.85
N THR A 49 0.70 -4.96 -5.57
CA THR A 49 1.84 -4.37 -4.86
C THR A 49 1.47 -4.15 -3.40
N ILE A 50 2.35 -4.52 -2.48
CA ILE A 50 2.15 -4.34 -1.04
C ILE A 50 3.34 -3.60 -0.45
N THR A 51 3.10 -2.59 0.38
CA THR A 51 4.17 -1.84 1.06
C THR A 51 3.73 -1.43 2.46
N TRP A 52 4.71 -1.33 3.37
CA TRP A 52 4.50 -0.77 4.69
C TRP A 52 4.41 0.75 4.62
N TRP A 53 3.35 1.29 5.20
CA TRP A 53 3.34 2.69 5.61
C TRP A 53 4.23 2.88 6.84
N THR A 54 3.91 2.12 7.88
CA THR A 54 4.67 2.00 9.11
C THR A 54 4.79 0.52 9.40
N ALA A 55 5.99 0.00 9.23
CA ALA A 55 6.31 -1.37 9.61
C ALA A 55 6.27 -1.49 11.14
N PRO A 56 5.88 -2.66 11.68
CA PRO A 56 5.98 -2.89 13.11
C PRO A 56 7.45 -2.83 13.55
N THR A 57 7.69 -2.27 14.73
CA THR A 57 9.00 -2.36 15.38
C THR A 57 9.20 -3.80 15.86
N LEU A 58 10.22 -4.47 15.33
CA LEU A 58 10.58 -5.83 15.69
C LEU A 58 11.66 -5.81 16.77
N ALA A 59 11.63 -6.79 17.68
CA ALA A 59 12.72 -6.98 18.64
C ALA A 59 14.00 -7.45 17.94
N GLU A 60 15.15 -7.28 18.59
CA GLU A 60 16.42 -7.78 18.07
C GLU A 60 16.35 -9.30 17.83
N GLY A 61 16.69 -9.74 16.62
CA GLY A 61 16.62 -11.14 16.20
C GLY A 61 15.23 -11.63 15.75
N GLU A 62 14.19 -10.80 15.83
CA GLU A 62 12.87 -11.13 15.29
C GLU A 62 12.79 -10.81 13.79
N SER A 63 12.27 -11.75 13.00
CA SER A 63 11.93 -11.54 11.60
C SER A 63 10.42 -11.56 11.40
N LEU A 64 9.95 -10.75 10.45
CA LEU A 64 8.55 -10.74 10.03
C LEU A 64 8.42 -11.39 8.65
N GLU A 65 8.09 -12.68 8.65
CA GLU A 65 7.77 -13.40 7.42
C GLU A 65 6.28 -13.31 7.13
N LEU A 66 5.95 -12.75 5.97
CA LEU A 66 4.58 -12.53 5.52
C LEU A 66 4.30 -13.30 4.24
N GLY A 67 3.03 -13.61 4.05
CA GLY A 67 2.54 -14.14 2.79
C GLY A 67 1.11 -13.71 2.50
N VAL A 68 0.72 -13.82 1.23
CA VAL A 68 -0.68 -13.71 0.80
C VAL A 68 -1.25 -15.12 0.70
N GLN A 69 -2.33 -15.37 1.44
CA GLN A 69 -3.02 -16.66 1.43
C GLN A 69 -4.07 -16.67 0.31
N THR A 70 -4.04 -17.75 -0.48
CA THR A 70 -5.04 -18.10 -1.48
C THR A 70 -5.46 -19.57 -1.29
N ASP A 71 -6.39 -20.05 -2.11
CA ASP A 71 -6.77 -21.46 -2.12
C ASP A 71 -5.63 -22.36 -2.67
N HIS A 72 -4.69 -21.79 -3.42
CA HIS A 72 -3.52 -22.48 -3.98
C HIS A 72 -2.30 -22.50 -3.03
N GLY A 73 -2.39 -21.87 -1.86
CA GLY A 73 -1.31 -21.81 -0.87
C GLY A 73 -0.94 -20.38 -0.47
N VAL A 74 0.29 -20.24 0.05
CA VAL A 74 0.83 -18.96 0.54
C VAL A 74 1.94 -18.45 -0.38
N THR A 75 1.75 -17.28 -0.96
CA THR A 75 2.79 -16.57 -1.71
C THR A 75 3.56 -15.65 -0.77
N LEU A 76 4.86 -15.86 -0.60
CA LEU A 76 5.70 -15.03 0.27
C LEU A 76 5.78 -13.59 -0.24
N ILE A 77 5.75 -12.63 0.69
CA ILE A 77 5.90 -11.21 0.40
C ILE A 77 6.92 -10.57 1.35
N GLY A 78 7.73 -9.65 0.82
CA GLY A 78 8.69 -8.83 1.57
C GLY A 78 8.43 -7.34 1.35
N PRO A 79 7.30 -6.79 1.87
CA PRO A 79 6.97 -5.39 1.64
C PRO A 79 8.03 -4.47 2.26
N GLY A 80 8.60 -3.57 1.46
CA GLY A 80 9.45 -2.48 1.97
C GLY A 80 8.62 -1.37 2.60
N THR A 81 9.23 -0.53 3.43
CA THR A 81 8.59 0.68 3.97
C THR A 81 8.63 1.80 2.95
N MET A 82 7.45 2.25 2.53
CA MET A 82 7.26 3.33 1.57
C MET A 82 8.12 3.15 0.30
N ASN A 83 8.17 1.92 -0.22
CA ASN A 83 8.88 1.59 -1.44
C ASN A 83 8.06 0.62 -2.30
N MET A 84 7.95 0.93 -3.60
CA MET A 84 7.35 0.07 -4.59
C MET A 84 8.45 -0.73 -5.28
N SER A 85 8.66 -1.98 -4.89
CA SER A 85 9.68 -2.80 -5.56
C SER A 85 9.37 -4.29 -5.63
N GLY A 86 8.12 -4.70 -5.37
CA GLY A 86 7.65 -6.07 -5.59
C GLY A 86 6.16 -6.10 -5.92
N THR A 87 5.82 -6.76 -7.02
CA THR A 87 4.43 -7.00 -7.42
C THR A 87 4.24 -8.49 -7.61
N ILE A 88 3.12 -9.02 -7.14
CA ILE A 88 2.78 -10.43 -7.31
C ILE A 88 1.55 -10.54 -8.21
N LEU A 89 1.44 -11.67 -8.91
CA LEU A 89 0.17 -12.06 -9.51
C LEU A 89 -0.73 -12.57 -8.38
N TYR A 90 -1.81 -11.86 -8.11
CA TYR A 90 -2.85 -12.31 -7.21
C TYR A 90 -3.97 -12.97 -8.00
N GLU A 91 -4.30 -14.20 -7.64
CA GLU A 91 -5.46 -14.95 -8.14
C GLU A 91 -6.14 -15.61 -6.93
N GLY A 92 -7.32 -15.11 -6.53
CA GLY A 92 -7.99 -15.59 -5.34
C GLY A 92 -9.20 -14.75 -4.91
N PRO A 93 -9.70 -14.95 -3.68
CA PRO A 93 -10.88 -14.25 -3.15
C PRO A 93 -10.82 -12.71 -3.21
N ALA A 94 -11.97 -12.05 -3.36
CA ALA A 94 -12.03 -10.58 -3.26
C ALA A 94 -11.52 -10.00 -1.92
N GLN A 95 -11.64 -10.78 -0.84
CA GLN A 95 -11.03 -10.44 0.44
C GLN A 95 -9.65 -11.11 0.53
N VAL A 96 -8.60 -10.33 0.26
CA VAL A 96 -7.22 -10.79 0.35
C VAL A 96 -6.83 -10.93 1.82
N ALA A 97 -6.21 -12.06 2.15
CA ALA A 97 -5.69 -12.34 3.48
C ALA A 97 -4.15 -12.31 3.46
N ILE A 98 -3.57 -11.43 4.28
CA ILE A 98 -2.16 -11.46 4.62
C ILE A 98 -2.02 -12.33 5.86
N VAL A 99 -1.09 -13.28 5.81
CA VAL A 99 -0.72 -14.17 6.90
C VAL A 99 0.71 -13.90 7.34
N ARG A 100 1.00 -14.18 8.61
CA ARG A 100 2.34 -14.10 9.21
C ARG A 100 2.77 -15.51 9.63
N ARG A 101 4.01 -15.91 9.33
CA ARG A 101 4.57 -17.15 9.85
C ARG A 101 4.88 -16.99 11.34
N SER A 102 4.41 -17.93 12.15
CA SER A 102 4.62 -17.92 13.60
C SER A 102 4.56 -19.33 14.17
N LEU A 103 4.93 -19.48 15.44
CA LEU A 103 4.75 -20.73 16.18
C LEU A 103 3.33 -20.78 16.76
N ALA A 104 2.62 -21.86 16.49
CA ALA A 104 1.27 -22.12 16.99
C ALA A 104 1.23 -23.44 17.75
N PRO A 105 0.29 -23.62 18.71
CA PRO A 105 0.07 -24.90 19.36
C PRO A 105 -0.16 -26.00 18.32
N ASN A 106 0.47 -27.16 18.50
CA ASN A 106 0.31 -28.28 17.57
C ASN A 106 -1.11 -28.85 17.72
N PRO A 107 -2.00 -28.71 16.71
CA PRO A 107 -3.38 -29.16 16.81
C PRO A 107 -3.50 -30.69 16.89
N ASN A 108 -2.47 -31.41 16.43
CA ASN A 108 -2.38 -32.87 16.48
C ASN A 108 -1.42 -33.36 17.57
N GLY A 109 -0.90 -32.45 18.40
CA GLY A 109 0.04 -32.75 19.45
C GLY A 109 -0.66 -33.29 20.70
N LYS A 110 0.02 -34.18 21.43
CA LYS A 110 -0.37 -34.49 22.82
C LYS A 110 -0.26 -33.22 23.68
N PRO A 111 -0.97 -33.12 24.81
CA PRO A 111 -0.77 -32.03 25.76
C PRO A 111 0.71 -31.85 26.10
N GLY A 112 1.23 -30.62 25.95
CA GLY A 112 2.65 -30.30 26.14
C GLY A 112 3.55 -30.52 24.92
N ALA A 113 3.00 -30.89 23.75
CA ALA A 113 3.76 -30.96 22.51
C ALA A 113 4.37 -29.59 22.14
N ALA A 114 5.57 -29.63 21.55
CA ALA A 114 6.23 -28.44 21.06
C ALA A 114 5.33 -27.71 20.02
N PRO A 115 5.30 -26.37 20.03
CA PRO A 115 4.65 -25.58 18.98
C PRO A 115 5.20 -25.93 17.59
N VAL A 116 4.34 -25.78 16.59
CA VAL A 116 4.70 -25.97 15.17
C VAL A 116 4.58 -24.65 14.44
N GLU A 117 5.36 -24.47 13.38
CA GLU A 117 5.21 -23.32 12.51
C GLU A 117 3.88 -23.37 11.77
N ALA A 118 3.20 -22.23 11.73
CA ALA A 118 1.93 -22.04 11.06
C ALA A 118 1.81 -20.63 10.48
N TRP A 119 0.97 -20.51 9.45
CA TRP A 119 0.54 -19.22 8.90
C TRP A 119 -0.68 -18.73 9.66
N LEU A 120 -0.54 -17.61 10.37
CA LEU A 120 -1.61 -17.01 11.16
C LEU A 120 -2.17 -15.77 10.46
N PRO A 121 -3.49 -15.52 10.50
CA PRO A 121 -4.08 -14.30 9.97
C PRO A 121 -3.43 -13.05 10.55
N PHE A 122 -3.07 -12.09 9.68
CA PHE A 122 -2.31 -10.91 10.07
C PHE A 122 -3.00 -9.61 9.66
N ALA A 123 -3.45 -9.50 8.41
CA ALA A 123 -4.24 -8.39 7.92
C ALA A 123 -5.17 -8.85 6.80
N THR A 124 -6.22 -8.09 6.52
CA THR A 124 -7.09 -8.36 5.36
C THR A 124 -7.49 -7.06 4.68
N PHE A 125 -7.75 -7.14 3.38
CA PHE A 125 -8.26 -6.02 2.60
C PHE A 125 -9.06 -6.51 1.39
N ALA A 126 -9.87 -5.62 0.81
CA ALA A 126 -10.67 -5.93 -0.36
C ALA A 126 -10.01 -5.44 -1.65
N VAL A 127 -10.09 -6.24 -2.70
CA VAL A 127 -9.73 -5.88 -4.09
C VAL A 127 -11.02 -5.78 -4.90
N GLY A 128 -11.19 -4.66 -5.61
CA GLY A 128 -12.34 -4.39 -6.45
C GLY A 128 -12.37 -5.26 -7.70
N GLU A 129 -13.56 -5.39 -8.32
CA GLU A 129 -13.75 -6.18 -9.55
C GLU A 129 -12.91 -5.67 -10.72
N ASN A 130 -12.71 -4.35 -10.79
CA ASN A 130 -12.00 -3.70 -11.88
C ASN A 130 -10.54 -3.36 -11.52
N ASP A 131 -10.05 -3.81 -10.37
CA ASP A 131 -8.68 -3.52 -9.92
C ASP A 131 -7.72 -4.49 -10.62
N GLN A 132 -7.28 -4.13 -11.83
CA GLN A 132 -6.23 -4.89 -12.54
C GLN A 132 -4.86 -4.68 -11.89
N GLU A 133 -4.68 -3.54 -11.24
CA GLU A 133 -3.51 -3.18 -10.46
C GLU A 133 -3.95 -2.59 -9.12
N ALA A 134 -3.47 -3.20 -8.04
CA ALA A 134 -3.83 -2.81 -6.69
C ALA A 134 -2.57 -2.52 -5.86
N LEU A 135 -2.59 -1.41 -5.13
CA LEU A 135 -1.63 -1.10 -4.10
C LEU A 135 -2.28 -1.31 -2.74
N ALA A 136 -1.74 -2.19 -1.92
CA ALA A 136 -2.10 -2.32 -0.51
C ALA A 136 -1.05 -1.65 0.39
N LEU A 137 -1.51 -0.76 1.28
CA LEU A 137 -0.70 -0.13 2.31
C LEU A 137 -1.01 -0.73 3.66
N LEU A 138 0.04 -1.18 4.34
CA LEU A 138 -0.07 -1.77 5.67
C LEU A 138 0.36 -0.76 6.74
N PHE A 139 -0.44 -0.66 7.80
CA PHE A 139 -0.24 0.25 8.93
C PHE A 139 -0.18 -0.59 10.20
N ALA A 140 1.01 -0.74 10.78
CA ALA A 140 1.11 -1.21 12.16
C ALA A 140 0.46 -0.18 13.09
N VAL A 141 -0.47 -0.64 13.94
CA VAL A 141 -1.15 0.23 14.90
C VAL A 141 -0.32 0.28 16.17
N GLU A 142 0.23 1.46 16.46
CA GLU A 142 1.10 1.71 17.61
C GLU A 142 0.48 1.23 18.93
N GLY A 143 1.31 0.62 19.78
CA GLY A 143 0.89 0.06 21.06
C GLY A 143 0.02 -1.21 20.96
N THR A 144 -0.16 -1.77 19.75
CA THR A 144 -0.94 -3.00 19.53
C THR A 144 -0.23 -3.94 18.56
N ASN A 145 -0.68 -5.20 18.52
CA ASN A 145 -0.26 -6.18 17.51
C ASN A 145 -1.16 -6.17 16.27
N LYS A 146 -1.97 -5.12 16.07
CA LYS A 146 -2.92 -5.04 14.96
C LYS A 146 -2.29 -4.35 13.76
N VAL A 147 -2.62 -4.85 12.58
CA VAL A 147 -2.25 -4.23 11.30
C VAL A 147 -3.51 -3.89 10.53
N MET A 148 -3.60 -2.62 10.12
CA MET A 148 -4.64 -2.18 9.20
C MET A 148 -4.11 -2.21 7.77
N ALA A 149 -4.96 -2.54 6.81
CA ALA A 149 -4.63 -2.47 5.40
C ALA A 149 -5.59 -1.53 4.67
N ARG A 150 -5.07 -0.76 3.71
CA ARG A 150 -5.87 0.05 2.78
C ARG A 150 -5.47 -0.26 1.35
N THR A 151 -6.45 -0.44 0.49
CA THR A 151 -6.23 -0.67 -0.94
C THR A 151 -6.50 0.55 -1.79
N PHE A 152 -5.73 0.64 -2.88
CA PHE A 152 -5.85 1.66 -3.89
C PHE A 152 -5.81 1.01 -5.26
N ASN A 153 -6.85 1.25 -6.07
CA ASN A 153 -6.79 0.99 -7.49
C ASN A 153 -5.77 1.93 -8.12
N ILE A 154 -4.72 1.33 -8.69
CA ILE A 154 -3.64 2.04 -9.38
C ILE A 154 -3.57 1.59 -10.84
N ASN A 155 -4.69 1.19 -11.44
CA ASN A 155 -4.73 0.90 -12.86
C ASN A 155 -4.21 2.11 -13.67
N VAL A 156 -3.51 1.86 -14.77
CA VAL A 156 -2.91 2.94 -15.59
C VAL A 156 -3.94 3.91 -16.17
N ASP A 157 -5.16 3.46 -16.46
CA ASP A 157 -6.26 4.31 -16.94
C ASP A 157 -6.74 5.31 -15.87
N THR A 158 -6.69 4.93 -14.59
CA THR A 158 -7.06 5.80 -13.47
C THR A 158 -5.87 6.50 -12.82
N PHE A 159 -4.65 5.98 -12.96
CA PHE A 159 -3.46 6.61 -12.42
C PHE A 159 -2.29 6.45 -13.39
N PRO A 160 -2.27 7.27 -14.45
CA PRO A 160 -1.31 7.12 -15.53
C PRO A 160 0.11 7.51 -15.11
N PHE A 161 1.10 7.01 -15.85
CA PHE A 161 2.47 7.54 -15.76
C PHE A 161 2.50 9.03 -16.17
N GLY A 162 3.36 9.80 -15.50
CA GLY A 162 3.28 11.26 -15.46
C GLY A 162 2.26 11.80 -14.46
N GLY A 163 1.42 10.94 -13.88
CA GLY A 163 0.39 11.30 -12.92
C GLY A 163 0.92 11.61 -11.53
N PHE A 164 0.22 12.50 -10.84
CA PHE A 164 0.43 12.85 -9.44
C PHE A 164 -0.89 12.80 -8.69
N GLU A 165 -0.96 12.00 -7.63
CA GLU A 165 -2.14 11.89 -6.79
C GLU A 165 -1.78 12.14 -5.32
N VAL A 166 -2.74 12.69 -4.57
CA VAL A 166 -2.64 12.92 -3.13
C VAL A 166 -3.70 12.06 -2.45
N LEU A 167 -3.27 11.17 -1.57
CA LEU A 167 -4.13 10.50 -0.61
C LEU A 167 -4.12 11.27 0.72
N ASN A 168 -5.27 11.86 1.03
CA ASN A 168 -5.46 12.58 2.28
C ASN A 168 -5.97 11.63 3.37
N LEU A 169 -5.12 11.27 4.32
CA LEU A 169 -5.46 10.49 5.51
C LEU A 169 -5.74 11.40 6.73
N SER A 170 -5.62 12.72 6.59
CA SER A 170 -5.93 13.68 7.64
C SER A 170 -7.44 13.96 7.74
N LYS A 171 -7.84 14.68 8.79
CA LYS A 171 -9.22 15.16 8.96
C LYS A 171 -9.48 16.49 8.26
N SER A 172 -8.42 17.16 7.79
CA SER A 172 -8.50 18.47 7.15
C SER A 172 -8.60 18.36 5.64
N ARG A 173 -9.39 19.23 5.01
CA ARG A 173 -9.36 19.38 3.55
C ARG A 173 -8.04 20.00 3.13
N LEU A 174 -7.36 19.38 2.16
CA LEU A 174 -6.09 19.88 1.65
C LEU A 174 -6.32 20.69 0.37
N LEU A 175 -5.71 21.86 0.31
CA LEU A 175 -5.56 22.68 -0.89
C LEU A 175 -4.21 22.34 -1.53
N CYS A 176 -4.22 21.77 -2.72
CA CYS A 176 -3.02 21.38 -3.46
C CYS A 176 -2.84 22.27 -4.69
N SER A 177 -1.61 22.67 -4.98
CA SER A 177 -1.26 23.43 -6.18
C SER A 177 -0.03 22.84 -6.84
N MET A 178 -0.13 22.61 -8.15
CA MET A 178 0.94 22.07 -8.98
C MET A 178 0.85 22.66 -10.39
N ALA A 179 1.98 23.12 -10.94
CA ALA A 179 2.07 23.69 -12.29
C ALA A 179 1.01 24.78 -12.58
N GLY A 180 0.74 25.64 -11.58
CA GLY A 180 -0.24 26.72 -11.70
C GLY A 180 -1.72 26.28 -11.67
N LYS A 181 -1.99 24.98 -11.47
CA LYS A 181 -3.34 24.45 -11.28
C LYS A 181 -3.58 24.08 -9.82
N VAL A 182 -4.80 24.28 -9.38
CA VAL A 182 -5.25 24.00 -8.00
C VAL A 182 -6.22 22.85 -8.00
N PHE A 183 -6.14 22.00 -6.99
CA PHE A 183 -7.06 20.89 -6.74
C PHE A 183 -7.18 20.63 -5.23
N TYR A 184 -8.24 19.93 -4.83
CA TYR A 184 -8.54 19.67 -3.42
C TYR A 184 -8.49 18.18 -3.12
N ALA A 185 -7.90 17.83 -1.99
CA ALA A 185 -8.00 16.48 -1.44
C ALA A 185 -8.90 16.48 -0.20
N GLU A 186 -10.10 15.95 -0.35
CA GLU A 186 -11.04 15.81 0.76
C GLU A 186 -10.52 14.81 1.82
N PRO A 187 -10.89 14.96 3.10
CA PRO A 187 -10.50 14.03 4.15
C PRO A 187 -10.81 12.59 3.78
N THR A 188 -9.85 11.68 4.03
CA THR A 188 -9.93 10.24 3.70
C THR A 188 -10.07 9.89 2.21
N LYS A 189 -9.96 10.88 1.31
CA LYS A 189 -10.11 10.69 -0.14
C LYS A 189 -8.78 10.82 -0.87
N ARG A 190 -8.80 10.28 -2.09
CA ARG A 190 -7.74 10.43 -3.09
C ARG A 190 -8.13 11.55 -4.03
N ALA A 191 -7.17 12.42 -4.34
CA ALA A 191 -7.34 13.49 -5.31
C ALA A 191 -6.26 13.42 -6.38
N ARG A 192 -6.70 13.55 -7.63
CA ARG A 192 -5.81 13.56 -8.78
C ARG A 192 -5.43 14.99 -9.14
N SER A 193 -4.14 15.21 -9.40
CA SER A 193 -3.73 16.46 -10.02
C SER A 193 -4.34 16.58 -11.42
N PRO A 194 -4.84 17.77 -11.81
CA PRO A 194 -5.33 18.00 -13.16
C PRO A 194 -4.21 18.02 -14.21
N VAL A 195 -2.94 17.92 -13.79
CA VAL A 195 -1.78 17.95 -14.67
C VAL A 195 -1.15 16.57 -14.74
N VAL A 196 -0.99 16.06 -15.97
CA VAL A 196 -0.22 14.85 -16.28
C VAL A 196 1.05 15.28 -16.99
N ILE A 197 2.20 14.87 -16.46
CA ILE A 197 3.52 15.29 -16.93
C ILE A 197 3.93 14.43 -18.12
N GLN A 198 4.19 15.08 -19.27
CA GLN A 198 4.54 14.39 -20.53
C GLN A 198 6.03 14.41 -20.86
N ARG A 199 6.83 15.18 -20.11
CA ARG A 199 8.28 15.26 -20.27
C ARG A 199 8.92 15.61 -18.93
N ARG A 200 10.22 15.40 -18.81
CA ARG A 200 10.96 15.74 -17.58
C ARG A 200 10.89 17.24 -17.29
N GLU A 201 10.28 17.61 -16.17
CA GLU A 201 10.12 19.00 -15.73
C GLU A 201 10.28 19.13 -14.21
N VAL A 202 10.71 20.33 -13.77
CA VAL A 202 10.72 20.72 -12.36
C VAL A 202 9.45 21.52 -12.07
N VAL A 203 8.61 21.01 -11.18
CA VAL A 203 7.33 21.62 -10.82
C VAL A 203 7.31 21.94 -9.33
N ASN A 204 6.97 23.17 -8.98
CA ASN A 204 6.74 23.52 -7.59
C ASN A 204 5.38 22.98 -7.13
N PHE A 205 5.40 22.11 -6.12
CA PHE A 205 4.21 21.60 -5.46
C PHE A 205 4.00 22.32 -4.13
N TYR A 206 2.77 22.77 -3.90
CA TYR A 206 2.34 23.40 -2.67
C TYR A 206 1.14 22.66 -2.12
N MET A 207 1.08 22.56 -0.81
CA MET A 207 -0.06 22.02 -0.10
C MET A 207 -0.34 22.87 1.14
N GLY A 208 -1.60 23.20 1.33
CA GLY A 208 -2.07 24.00 2.45
C GLY A 208 -3.37 23.46 3.03
N VAL A 209 -3.77 24.04 4.15
CA VAL A 209 -5.07 23.87 4.79
C VAL A 209 -5.72 25.22 4.99
N THR A 210 -7.03 25.22 5.13
CA THR A 210 -7.78 26.40 5.59
C THR A 210 -8.06 26.21 7.08
N ASP A 211 -7.66 27.17 7.91
CA ASP A 211 -7.93 27.11 9.35
C ASP A 211 -9.40 27.47 9.67
N ALA A 212 -9.76 27.40 10.95
CA ALA A 212 -11.12 27.69 11.41
C ALA A 212 -11.58 29.14 11.13
N ASN A 213 -10.64 30.06 10.90
CA ASN A 213 -10.92 31.47 10.61
C ASN A 213 -10.95 31.75 9.09
N GLY A 214 -10.80 30.72 8.25
CA GLY A 214 -10.77 30.87 6.80
C GLY A 214 -9.40 31.27 6.24
N ALA A 215 -8.36 31.38 7.07
CA ALA A 215 -7.02 31.72 6.62
C ALA A 215 -6.31 30.48 6.03
N GLN A 216 -5.62 30.66 4.90
CA GLN A 216 -4.87 29.59 4.26
C GLN A 216 -3.46 29.50 4.85
N LYS A 217 -3.10 28.32 5.36
CA LYS A 217 -1.75 28.01 5.86
C LYS A 217 -1.09 26.99 4.96
N ILE A 218 0.12 27.29 4.47
CA ILE A 218 0.94 26.32 3.74
C ILE A 218 1.52 25.32 4.74
N ILE A 219 1.30 24.03 4.49
CA ILE A 219 1.80 22.92 5.31
C ILE A 219 2.96 22.19 4.65
N TYR A 220 3.05 22.22 3.32
CA TYR A 220 4.14 21.61 2.56
C TYR A 220 4.44 22.40 1.29
N ARG A 221 5.73 22.47 0.96
CA ARG A 221 6.24 23.04 -0.29
C ARG A 221 7.48 22.26 -0.69
N ALA A 222 7.52 21.78 -1.93
CA ALA A 222 8.73 21.18 -2.48
C ALA A 222 8.82 21.39 -4.00
N PRO A 223 10.03 21.61 -4.53
CA PRO A 223 10.29 21.42 -5.95
C PRO A 223 10.29 19.92 -6.25
N LEU A 224 9.48 19.49 -7.21
CA LEU A 224 9.37 18.10 -7.62
C LEU A 224 9.95 17.95 -9.03
N ILE A 225 10.86 17.00 -9.20
CA ILE A 225 11.26 16.53 -10.53
C ILE A 225 10.25 15.45 -10.94
N LEU A 226 9.46 15.73 -11.97
CA LEU A 226 8.46 14.82 -12.52
C LEU A 226 8.81 14.49 -13.98
N ASN A 227 8.35 13.35 -14.47
CA ASN A 227 8.49 12.95 -15.88
C ASN A 227 7.40 11.94 -16.24
N GLU A 228 7.29 11.63 -17.53
CA GLU A 228 6.33 10.72 -18.14
C GLU A 228 6.52 9.24 -17.80
N LYS A 229 7.65 8.88 -17.19
CA LYS A 229 8.02 7.49 -16.83
C LYS A 229 7.69 7.14 -15.39
N LEU A 230 7.26 8.11 -14.60
CA LEU A 230 7.01 7.96 -13.17
C LEU A 230 5.57 8.33 -12.86
N ARG A 231 4.91 7.57 -11.99
CA ARG A 231 3.70 8.04 -11.29
C ARG A 231 3.98 8.17 -9.81
N ARG A 232 3.36 9.16 -9.18
CA ARG A 232 3.71 9.57 -7.82
C ARG A 232 2.48 9.74 -6.94
N LEU A 233 2.44 8.97 -5.87
CA LEU A 233 1.36 9.02 -4.88
C LEU A 233 1.91 9.63 -3.59
N TYR A 234 1.39 10.80 -3.25
CA TYR A 234 1.66 11.49 -2.00
C TYR A 234 0.64 11.10 -0.96
N PHE A 235 1.09 10.87 0.25
CA PHE A 235 0.26 10.56 1.38
C PHE A 235 0.42 11.61 2.44
N VAL A 236 -0.67 12.00 3.08
CA VAL A 236 -0.70 13.10 4.03
C VAL A 236 -1.52 12.70 5.24
N GLN A 237 -0.93 12.83 6.43
CA GLN A 237 -1.59 12.57 7.70
C GLN A 237 -1.32 13.70 8.69
N GLU A 238 -2.13 13.78 9.74
CA GLU A 238 -1.83 14.64 10.90
C GLU A 238 -0.59 14.10 11.61
N SER A 239 0.27 15.01 12.06
CA SER A 239 1.45 14.68 12.84
C SER A 239 1.02 14.22 14.23
N PRO A 240 1.40 13.02 14.69
CA PRO A 240 1.10 12.57 16.06
C PRO A 240 1.94 13.33 17.10
N VAL A 241 3.09 13.88 16.67
CA VAL A 241 3.94 14.76 17.48
C VAL A 241 3.55 16.20 17.21
N GLU A 242 3.59 17.04 18.24
CA GLU A 242 3.38 18.48 18.13
C GLU A 242 4.48 19.09 17.24
N SER A 243 4.20 19.17 15.93
CA SER A 243 5.09 19.78 14.94
C SER A 243 4.52 21.13 14.52
N SER A 244 5.39 22.09 14.21
CA SER A 244 4.99 23.44 13.77
C SER A 244 4.05 23.46 12.56
N LYS A 245 4.06 22.37 11.78
CA LYS A 245 3.22 22.16 10.60
C LYS A 245 2.00 21.30 10.87
N GLY A 246 2.00 20.42 11.86
CA GLY A 246 0.87 19.55 12.22
C GLY A 246 0.58 18.41 11.23
N PHE A 247 1.40 18.22 10.19
CA PHE A 247 1.22 17.19 9.17
C PHE A 247 2.53 16.47 8.83
N VAL A 248 2.42 15.18 8.50
CA VAL A 248 3.51 14.35 7.95
C VAL A 248 3.12 13.88 6.56
N SER A 249 4.07 13.93 5.63
CA SER A 249 3.86 13.47 4.25
C SER A 249 4.90 12.44 3.84
N HIS A 250 4.45 11.41 3.13
CA HIS A 250 5.33 10.42 2.52
C HIS A 250 5.00 10.28 1.03
N THR A 251 5.93 9.73 0.26
CA THR A 251 5.79 9.65 -1.19
C THR A 251 6.16 8.26 -1.68
N LEU A 252 5.25 7.64 -2.44
CA LEU A 252 5.53 6.48 -3.27
C LEU A 252 5.71 6.90 -4.71
N ILE A 253 6.65 6.24 -5.38
CA ILE A 253 6.96 6.46 -6.78
C ILE A 253 7.03 5.10 -7.45
N GLN A 254 6.32 4.94 -8.56
CA GLN A 254 6.49 3.80 -9.45
C GLN A 254 7.08 4.26 -10.78
N HIS A 255 8.13 3.57 -11.21
CA HIS A 255 8.73 3.75 -12.53
C HIS A 255 8.11 2.77 -13.52
N VAL A 256 7.83 3.23 -14.73
CA VAL A 256 7.23 2.43 -15.81
C VAL A 256 8.04 1.17 -16.15
N MET A 257 9.38 1.25 -16.07
CA MET A 257 10.24 0.07 -16.26
C MET A 257 10.11 -0.99 -15.16
N GLY A 258 9.73 -0.59 -13.95
CA GLY A 258 9.48 -1.52 -12.83
C GLY A 258 8.01 -1.87 -12.68
N HIS A 259 7.19 -1.54 -13.69
CA HIS A 259 5.76 -1.79 -13.69
C HIS A 259 5.48 -3.21 -14.18
N GLU A 260 4.72 -3.96 -13.38
CA GLU A 260 4.31 -5.31 -13.71
C GLU A 260 2.79 -5.35 -13.83
N THR A 261 2.31 -5.84 -14.96
CA THR A 261 0.89 -6.08 -15.24
C THR A 261 0.55 -7.56 -15.03
N VAL A 262 -0.74 -7.87 -14.88
CA VAL A 262 -1.24 -9.25 -14.85
C VAL A 262 -0.69 -10.06 -16.03
N ALA A 263 -0.74 -9.50 -17.25
CA ALA A 263 -0.22 -10.16 -18.44
C ALA A 263 1.28 -10.45 -18.34
N SER A 264 2.09 -9.47 -17.90
CA SER A 264 3.53 -9.66 -17.76
C SER A 264 3.88 -10.70 -16.68
N LEU A 265 3.11 -10.75 -15.59
CA LEU A 265 3.33 -11.69 -14.50
C LEU A 265 2.91 -13.11 -14.90
N LYS A 266 1.81 -13.26 -15.66
CA LYS A 266 1.40 -14.55 -16.24
C LYS A 266 2.46 -15.07 -17.22
N ALA A 267 2.98 -14.22 -18.10
CA ALA A 267 4.07 -14.60 -19.00
C ALA A 267 5.33 -15.04 -18.24
N LYS A 268 5.72 -14.30 -17.18
CA LYS A 268 6.82 -14.70 -16.28
C LYS A 268 6.59 -16.06 -15.64
N ALA A 269 5.38 -16.33 -15.15
CA ALA A 269 5.03 -17.60 -14.51
C ALA A 269 5.03 -18.78 -15.50
N ALA A 270 4.66 -18.54 -16.77
CA ALA A 270 4.69 -19.54 -17.84
C ALA A 270 6.12 -19.82 -18.37
N GLY A 271 7.11 -19.00 -18.02
CA GLY A 271 8.45 -19.04 -18.61
C GLY A 271 8.55 -18.35 -19.98
N ASP A 272 7.47 -17.71 -20.44
CA ASP A 272 7.32 -17.06 -21.74
C ASP A 272 7.80 -15.60 -21.71
N LEU A 273 9.02 -15.36 -21.23
CA LEU A 273 9.64 -14.05 -21.40
C LEU A 273 10.28 -13.96 -22.79
N PRO A 274 10.04 -12.88 -23.56
CA PRO A 274 10.82 -12.63 -24.76
C PRO A 274 12.30 -12.46 -24.38
N ASP A 275 13.17 -13.21 -25.07
CA ASP A 275 14.63 -13.05 -25.07
C ASP A 275 15.00 -11.63 -25.49
N GLY A 276 15.06 -10.72 -24.52
CA GLY A 276 15.12 -9.28 -24.78
C GLY A 276 15.89 -8.49 -23.74
N ALA A 277 16.83 -9.11 -23.05
CA ALA A 277 17.91 -8.44 -22.32
C ALA A 277 19.21 -9.23 -22.46
N LYS A 278 19.60 -9.54 -23.71
CA LYS A 278 21.02 -9.73 -24.00
C LYS A 278 21.71 -8.44 -23.58
N LYS A 279 22.54 -8.54 -22.53
CA LYS A 279 23.61 -7.58 -22.24
C LYS A 279 24.43 -7.40 -23.53
N THR A 280 24.13 -6.37 -24.30
CA THR A 280 25.13 -5.76 -25.18
C THR A 280 25.97 -4.86 -24.30
N GLY A 281 27.20 -5.29 -24.04
CA GLY A 281 28.14 -4.58 -23.20
C GLY A 281 29.16 -5.53 -22.59
N ASP A 282 29.82 -6.29 -23.45
CA ASP A 282 31.15 -6.81 -23.15
C ASP A 282 32.12 -5.61 -23.25
N ASP A 283 32.16 -4.80 -22.19
CA ASP A 283 33.22 -3.83 -21.95
C ASP A 283 33.98 -4.33 -20.72
N THR A 284 34.83 -5.33 -20.96
CA THR A 284 35.95 -5.59 -20.05
C THR A 284 36.81 -4.32 -20.03
N PRO A 285 37.06 -3.68 -18.88
CA PRO A 285 38.00 -2.57 -18.84
C PRO A 285 39.39 -3.11 -19.17
N LYS A 286 39.93 -2.74 -20.34
CA LYS A 286 41.34 -2.95 -20.66
C LYS A 286 42.18 -2.22 -19.59
N PRO A 287 43.10 -2.88 -18.88
CA PRO A 287 43.98 -2.21 -17.94
C PRO A 287 44.77 -1.13 -18.68
N ALA A 288 44.76 0.09 -18.15
CA ALA A 288 45.54 1.19 -18.69
C ALA A 288 47.04 0.84 -18.61
N GLU A 289 47.70 0.76 -19.77
CA GLU A 289 49.16 0.70 -19.87
C GLU A 289 49.74 2.00 -19.30
N SER A 290 50.54 1.84 -18.25
CA SER A 290 51.38 2.90 -17.68
C SER A 290 52.44 3.31 -18.70
N LYS A 291 52.22 4.43 -19.40
CA LYS A 291 53.30 5.12 -20.11
C LYS A 291 54.07 5.98 -19.10
N SER A 292 55.22 5.44 -18.68
CA SER A 292 56.31 6.17 -18.07
C SER A 292 56.81 7.24 -19.03
N GLU A 293 56.53 8.51 -18.71
CA GLU A 293 57.16 9.64 -19.40
C GLU A 293 58.51 9.92 -18.73
N VAL A 294 59.56 9.62 -19.48
CA VAL A 294 60.96 9.89 -19.14
C VAL A 294 61.18 11.40 -19.15
N VAL A 295 61.41 11.97 -17.97
CA VAL A 295 61.97 13.32 -17.83
C VAL A 295 63.40 13.30 -18.38
N LYS A 296 63.62 13.92 -19.54
CA LYS A 296 64.95 14.26 -20.04
C LYS A 296 65.23 15.73 -19.75
N THR A 297 66.14 15.95 -18.82
CA THR A 297 66.83 17.20 -18.52
C THR A 297 67.84 17.52 -19.62
N VAL A 298 67.76 18.71 -20.23
CA VAL A 298 68.88 19.54 -20.76
C VAL A 298 68.28 20.97 -20.89
N GLY A 299 68.78 22.07 -20.35
CA GLY A 299 70.13 22.45 -19.96
C GLY A 299 70.67 23.54 -20.89
N ALA A 300 70.34 24.80 -20.61
CA ALA A 300 71.11 26.01 -20.94
C ALA A 300 70.59 27.18 -20.09
#